data_AF-A0A3C0NCT3-F1
#
_entry.id   AF-A0A3C0NCT3-F1
#
_cell.length_a   1.000
_cell.length_b   1.000
_cell.length_c   1.000
_cell.angle_alpha   90.00
_cell.angle_beta   90.00
_cell.angle_gamma   90.00
#
_symmetry.space_group_name_H-M   'P 1'
#
loop_
_entity.id
_entity.type
_entity.pdbx_description
1 polymer ?
#
loop_
_entity_poly.entity_id
_entity_poly.type
_entity_poly.pdbx_seq_one_letter_code
_entity_poly.pdbx_strand_id
1 'polypeptide(L)'
;APTEEEGSGDSERPQHVVTVASFVMGKYPVTQAQWQAVAALPMVERELDPDPSYFKGDQRPVENVSWYDAVEFCQRLSQHTGRDFRLPSEA
;
A
#
# COMPACT_ATOMS: atom_id res chain seq x y z
N ALA A 1 -16.52 -11.55 -6.68
CA ALA A 1 -17.69 -10.66 -6.51
C ALA A 1 -19.01 -11.39 -6.65
N PRO A 2 -20.13 -10.83 -6.16
CA PRO A 2 -21.48 -11.19 -6.61
C PRO A 2 -21.59 -11.12 -8.14
N THR A 3 -22.32 -12.05 -8.75
CA THR A 3 -22.45 -12.13 -10.22
C THR A 3 -23.22 -10.97 -10.84
N GLU A 4 -24.01 -10.25 -10.04
CA GLU A 4 -24.81 -9.09 -10.49
C GLU A 4 -24.09 -7.75 -10.29
N GLU A 5 -22.86 -7.76 -9.76
CA GLU A 5 -22.06 -6.54 -9.61
C GLU A 5 -21.63 -6.00 -10.99
N GLU A 6 -21.94 -4.73 -11.26
CA GLU A 6 -21.53 -4.05 -12.49
C GLU A 6 -20.00 -4.02 -12.57
N GLY A 7 -19.45 -4.61 -13.64
CA GLY A 7 -18.00 -4.75 -13.82
C GLY A 7 -17.41 -6.10 -13.35
N SER A 8 -18.23 -7.01 -12.80
CA SER A 8 -17.75 -8.34 -12.37
C SER A 8 -17.20 -9.16 -13.54
N GLY A 9 -15.93 -9.55 -13.43
CA GLY A 9 -15.22 -10.39 -14.39
C GLY A 9 -15.09 -11.86 -13.97
N ASP A 10 -14.69 -12.70 -14.92
CA ASP A 10 -14.50 -14.14 -14.69
C ASP A 10 -13.31 -14.45 -13.76
N SER A 11 -12.31 -13.57 -13.66
CA SER A 11 -11.15 -13.72 -12.77
C SER A 11 -11.48 -13.56 -11.29
N GLU A 12 -12.68 -13.06 -10.95
CA GLU A 12 -13.13 -12.86 -9.57
C GLU A 12 -13.87 -14.09 -9.00
N ARG A 13 -13.77 -15.23 -9.70
CA ARG A 13 -14.55 -16.44 -9.46
C ARG A 13 -13.65 -17.69 -9.36
N PRO A 14 -14.09 -18.72 -8.63
CA PRO A 14 -15.29 -18.74 -7.78
C PRO A 14 -15.07 -17.99 -6.45
N GLN A 15 -16.16 -17.49 -5.86
CA GLN A 15 -16.11 -17.02 -4.47
C GLN A 15 -15.72 -18.18 -3.55
N HIS A 16 -14.78 -17.95 -2.65
CA HIS A 16 -14.29 -18.96 -1.73
C HIS A 16 -14.08 -18.37 -0.33
N VAL A 17 -14.14 -19.22 0.68
CA VAL A 17 -13.97 -18.80 2.08
C VAL A 17 -12.49 -18.81 2.43
N VAL A 18 -12.00 -17.70 3.00
CA VAL A 18 -10.65 -17.57 3.54
C VAL A 18 -10.73 -17.26 5.04
N THR A 19 -9.80 -17.81 5.81
CA THR A 19 -9.63 -17.49 7.23
C THR A 19 -8.46 -16.53 7.40
N VAL A 20 -8.70 -15.35 7.97
CA VAL A 20 -7.67 -14.34 8.25
C VAL A 20 -7.52 -14.12 9.75
N ALA A 21 -6.30 -13.92 10.21
CA ALA A 21 -6.03 -13.49 11.58
C ALA A 21 -6.50 -12.04 11.79
N SER A 22 -6.58 -11.57 13.05
CA SER A 22 -6.84 -10.16 13.33
C SER A 22 -5.69 -9.28 12.85
N PHE A 23 -5.98 -8.21 12.12
CA PHE A 23 -4.99 -7.23 11.69
C PHE A 23 -5.58 -5.81 11.70
N VAL A 24 -4.71 -4.81 11.56
CA VAL A 24 -5.11 -3.42 11.33
C VAL A 24 -4.75 -3.03 9.90
N MET A 25 -5.57 -2.16 9.30
CA MET A 25 -5.35 -1.64 7.96
C MET A 25 -5.46 -0.12 7.99
N GLY A 26 -4.65 0.56 7.17
CA GLY A 26 -4.79 2.00 6.98
C GLY A 26 -6.20 2.33 6.52
N LYS A 27 -6.86 3.26 7.22
CA LYS A 27 -8.22 3.70 6.86
C LYS A 27 -8.24 4.43 5.51
N TYR A 28 -7.14 5.08 5.15
CA TYR A 28 -6.96 5.84 3.93
C TYR A 28 -5.69 5.38 3.22
N PRO A 29 -5.60 5.60 1.89
CA PRO A 29 -4.34 5.48 1.17
C PRO A 29 -3.25 6.35 1.78
N VAL A 30 -2.00 5.93 1.65
CA VAL A 30 -0.84 6.70 2.09
C VAL A 30 -0.82 8.03 1.32
N THR A 31 -0.68 9.13 2.06
CA THR A 31 -0.64 10.48 1.49
C THR A 31 0.76 10.82 0.96
N GLN A 32 0.85 11.81 0.08
CA GLN A 32 2.13 12.30 -0.45
C GLN A 32 3.06 12.81 0.66
N ALA A 33 2.54 13.50 1.67
CA ALA A 33 3.34 13.94 2.81
C ALA A 33 3.87 12.76 3.66
N GLN A 34 3.06 11.72 3.86
CA GLN A 34 3.50 10.50 4.55
C GLN A 34 4.54 9.74 3.75
N TRP A 35 4.37 9.66 2.43
CA TRP A 35 5.35 9.07 1.51
C TRP A 35 6.71 9.75 1.63
N GLN A 36 6.74 11.08 1.50
CA GLN A 36 7.97 11.88 1.63
C GLN A 36 8.68 11.66 2.97
N ALA A 37 7.91 11.63 4.07
CA ALA A 37 8.47 11.41 5.40
C ALA A 37 9.18 10.05 5.52
N VAL A 38 8.60 8.99 4.94
CA VAL A 38 9.18 7.64 4.97
C VAL A 38 10.31 7.47 3.93
N ALA A 39 10.19 8.09 2.76
CA ALA A 39 11.24 8.10 1.74
C ALA A 39 12.52 8.81 2.21
N ALA A 40 12.42 9.70 3.19
CA ALA A 40 13.57 10.33 3.85
C ALA A 40 14.23 9.46 4.94
N LEU A 41 13.60 8.37 5.37
CA LEU A 41 14.20 7.42 6.32
C LEU A 41 15.34 6.62 5.67
N PRO A 42 16.26 6.04 6.47
CA PRO A 42 17.35 5.21 5.95
C PRO A 42 16.83 4.12 5.00
N MET A 43 17.50 4.00 3.85
CA MET A 43 17.20 2.99 2.84
C MET A 43 17.41 1.57 3.39
N VAL A 44 16.51 0.65 3.03
CA VAL A 44 16.64 -0.78 3.34
C VAL A 44 17.15 -1.55 2.14
N GLU A 45 16.38 -1.61 1.05
CA GLU A 45 16.73 -2.36 -0.15
C GLU A 45 16.89 -1.48 -1.39
N ARG A 46 16.06 -0.44 -1.53
CA ARG A 46 16.06 0.43 -2.71
C ARG A 46 15.77 1.90 -2.41
N GLU A 47 16.23 2.75 -3.31
CA GLU A 47 15.90 4.17 -3.30
C GLU A 47 14.41 4.38 -3.60
N LEU A 48 13.81 5.40 -2.97
CA LEU A 48 12.45 5.85 -3.23
C LEU A 48 12.51 7.27 -3.79
N ASP A 49 11.85 7.50 -4.91
CA ASP A 49 11.56 8.87 -5.35
C ASP A 49 10.63 9.51 -4.31
N PRO A 50 11.02 10.63 -3.65
CA PRO A 50 10.18 11.29 -2.66
C PRO A 50 8.96 11.98 -3.28
N ASP A 51 8.92 12.25 -4.59
CA ASP A 51 7.83 13.00 -5.22
C ASP A 51 7.30 12.36 -6.54
N PRO A 52 6.87 11.08 -6.51
CA PRO A 52 6.52 10.31 -7.72
C PRO A 52 5.17 10.72 -8.31
N SER A 53 4.31 11.35 -7.51
CA SER A 53 2.92 11.62 -7.88
C SER A 53 2.83 12.71 -8.95
N TYR A 54 2.09 12.48 -10.01
CA TYR A 54 1.70 13.49 -10.97
C TYR A 54 0.76 14.55 -10.35
N PHE A 55 -0.25 14.14 -9.58
CA PHE A 55 -1.24 15.05 -8.99
C PHE A 55 -0.79 15.57 -7.64
N LYS A 56 -0.25 16.79 -7.59
CA LYS A 56 0.36 17.32 -6.35
C LYS A 56 -0.64 17.73 -5.26
N GLY A 57 -0.29 17.42 -4.02
CA GLY A 57 -0.91 17.94 -2.80
C GLY A 57 -0.69 17.02 -1.60
N ASP A 58 -0.23 17.56 -0.47
CA ASP A 58 0.20 16.82 0.73
C ASP A 58 -0.81 15.77 1.24
N GLN A 59 -2.10 16.09 1.15
CA GLN A 59 -3.21 15.23 1.63
C GLN A 59 -3.82 14.35 0.53
N ARG A 60 -3.24 14.37 -0.68
CA ARG A 60 -3.64 13.45 -1.75
C ARG A 60 -2.91 12.11 -1.57
N PRO A 61 -3.52 11.00 -2.02
CA PRO A 61 -2.81 9.73 -2.12
C PRO A 61 -1.52 9.87 -2.93
N VAL A 62 -0.49 9.14 -2.53
CA VAL A 62 0.67 8.92 -3.39
C VAL A 62 0.26 8.01 -4.55
N GLU A 63 0.71 8.35 -5.75
CA GLU A 63 0.52 7.57 -6.98
C GLU A 63 1.78 7.58 -7.86
N ASN A 64 1.80 6.76 -8.92
CA ASN A 64 2.97 6.36 -9.73
C ASN A 64 4.10 5.67 -8.96
N VAL A 65 3.75 4.86 -7.95
CA VAL A 65 4.72 4.01 -7.23
C VAL A 65 4.61 2.57 -7.69
N SER A 66 5.73 1.86 -7.77
CA SER A 66 5.72 0.42 -8.06
C SER A 66 5.37 -0.40 -6.81
N TRP A 67 5.02 -1.67 -7.01
CA TRP A 67 4.84 -2.60 -5.89
C TRP A 67 6.09 -2.70 -5.01
N TYR A 68 7.27 -2.69 -5.65
CA TYR A 68 8.56 -2.74 -4.98
C TYR A 68 8.83 -1.51 -4.10
N ASP A 69 8.38 -0.33 -4.54
CA ASP A 69 8.50 0.90 -3.77
C ASP A 69 7.58 0.87 -2.54
N ALA A 70 6.36 0.33 -2.71
CA ALA A 70 5.42 0.19 -1.59
C ALA A 70 5.93 -0.82 -0.53
N VAL A 71 6.63 -1.88 -0.95
CA VAL A 71 7.31 -2.81 -0.03
C VAL A 71 8.45 -2.13 0.71
N GLU A 72 9.32 -1.41 0.01
CA GLU A 72 10.42 -0.64 0.62
C GLU A 72 9.88 0.38 1.64
N PHE A 73 8.79 1.09 1.29
CA PHE A 73 8.10 1.98 2.22
C PHE A 73 7.69 1.25 3.51
N CYS A 74 7.07 0.07 3.38
CA CYS A 74 6.66 -0.73 4.53
C CYS A 74 7.88 -1.19 5.36
N GLN A 75 8.97 -1.58 4.72
CA GLN A 75 10.21 -1.99 5.39
C GLN A 75 10.84 -0.83 6.18
N ARG A 76 10.99 0.34 5.57
CA ARG A 76 11.50 1.55 6.23
C ARG A 76 10.64 1.94 7.43
N LEU A 77 9.32 1.96 7.25
CA LEU A 77 8.38 2.28 8.32
C LEU A 77 8.45 1.26 9.46
N SER A 78 8.62 -0.02 9.12
CA SER A 78 8.76 -1.09 10.11
C SER A 78 10.02 -0.94 10.95
N GLN A 79 11.16 -0.68 10.31
CA GLN A 79 12.43 -0.44 11.00
C GLN A 79 12.38 0.81 11.89
N HIS A 80 11.76 1.88 11.41
CA HIS A 80 11.67 3.13 12.15
C HIS A 80 10.76 3.05 13.39
N THR A 81 9.68 2.27 13.31
CA THR A 81 8.67 2.18 14.39
C THR A 81 8.83 0.95 15.28
N GLY A 82 9.61 -0.04 14.85
CA GLY A 82 9.71 -1.34 15.52
C GLY A 82 8.44 -2.19 15.43
N ARG A 83 7.53 -1.87 14.51
CA ARG A 83 6.27 -2.61 14.28
C ARG A 83 6.28 -3.21 12.88
N ASP A 84 5.56 -4.30 12.69
CA ASP A 84 5.47 -4.95 11.38
C ASP A 84 4.41 -4.24 10.50
N PHE A 85 4.87 -3.54 9.46
CA PHE A 85 4.05 -2.96 8.42
C PHE A 85 4.27 -3.73 7.11
N ARG A 86 3.18 -4.04 6.42
CA ARG A 86 3.19 -4.75 5.14
C ARG A 86 1.98 -4.41 4.29
N LEU A 87 2.03 -4.77 3.01
CA LEU A 87 0.87 -4.72 2.13
C LEU A 87 -0.16 -5.79 2.53
N PRO A 88 -1.47 -5.51 2.41
CA PRO A 88 -2.51 -6.50 2.61
C PRO A 88 -2.53 -7.50 1.44
N SER A 89 -3.10 -8.68 1.69
CA SER A 89 -3.45 -9.64 0.64
C SER A 89 -4.84 -9.32 0.07
N GLU A 90 -5.12 -9.75 -1.16
CA GLU A 90 -6.44 -9.64 -1.81
C GLU A 90 -7.51 -10.59 -1.22
N ALA A 91 -7.08 -11.52 -0.34
CA ALA A 91 -7.87 -12.58 0.26
C ALA A 91 -9.30 -12.22 0.69
#